data_AF-A0AA96WTA5-F1
#
_entry.id   AF-A0AA96WTA5-F1
#
_cell.length_a   1.000
_cell.length_b   1.000
_cell.length_c   1.000
_cell.angle_alpha   90.00
_cell.angle_beta   90.00
_cell.angle_gamma   90.00
#
_symmetry.space_group_name_H-M   'P 1'
#
loop_
_entity.id
_entity.type
_entity.pdbx_description
1 polymer ?
#
loop_
_entity_poly.entity_id
_entity_poly.type
_entity_poly.pdbx_seq_one_letter_code
_entity_poly.pdbx_strand_id
1 'polypeptide(L)' 'MLTICAVICGVESWGDVENYGVVKQEWLETFLDLPNGIPSHDTLERVFTRLRPEALQQRFLN' A
#
# COMPACT_ATOMS: atom_id res chain seq x y z
N MET A 1 0.19 -4.75 1.73
CA MET A 1 1.27 -4.54 2.71
C MET A 1 1.89 -3.16 2.56
N LEU A 2 2.38 -2.76 1.36
CA LEU A 2 2.89 -1.41 1.07
C LEU A 2 2.01 -0.28 1.65
N THR A 3 0.73 -0.25 1.30
CA THR A 3 -0.24 0.75 1.77
C THR A 3 -0.42 0.76 3.29
N ILE A 4 -0.34 -0.40 3.94
CA ILE A 4 -0.45 -0.51 5.40
C ILE A 4 0.80 0.07 6.06
N CYS A 5 1.99 -0.28 5.56
CA CYS A 5 3.26 0.29 6.03
C CYS A 5 3.27 1.82 5.90
N ALA A 6 2.83 2.34 4.76
CA ALA A 6 2.73 3.78 4.52
C ALA A 6 1.77 4.46 5.50
N VAL A 7 0.54 3.93 5.67
CA VAL A 7 -0.47 4.51 6.57
C VAL A 7 -0.01 4.48 8.04
N ILE A 8 0.66 3.40 8.48
CA ILE A 8 1.25 3.35 9.83
C ILE A 8 2.33 4.42 10.01
N CYS A 9 3.07 4.75 8.95
CA CYS A 9 4.04 5.85 8.94
C CYS A 9 3.40 7.25 8.79
N GLY A 10 2.07 7.37 8.83
CA GLY A 10 1.35 8.65 8.77
C GLY A 10 1.15 9.19 7.35
N VAL A 11 1.26 8.34 6.33
CA VAL A 11 0.98 8.72 4.94
C VAL A 11 -0.54 8.79 4.70
N GLU A 12 -1.01 9.90 4.12
CA GLU A 12 -2.46 10.19 3.98
C GLU A 12 -2.97 10.19 2.53
N SER A 13 -2.11 10.28 1.51
CA SER A 13 -2.50 10.34 0.10
C SER A 13 -1.94 9.19 -0.73
N TRP A 14 -2.63 8.80 -1.81
CA TRP A 14 -2.14 7.74 -2.71
C TRP A 14 -0.80 8.08 -3.37
N GLY A 15 -0.59 9.34 -3.74
CA GLY A 15 0.68 9.82 -4.29
C GLY A 15 1.81 9.70 -3.28
N ASP A 16 1.54 9.99 -2.00
CA ASP A 16 2.52 9.82 -0.93
C ASP A 16 2.79 8.34 -0.62
N VAL A 17 1.82 7.44 -0.82
CA VAL A 17 2.05 5.99 -0.69
C VAL A 17 2.98 5.48 -1.79
N GLU A 18 2.77 5.95 -3.03
CA GLU A 18 3.68 5.65 -4.15
C GLU A 18 5.09 6.15 -3.83
N ASN A 19 5.22 7.41 -3.40
CA ASN A 19 6.51 7.99 -3.03
C ASN A 19 7.18 7.24 -1.85
N TYR A 20 6.42 6.88 -0.81
CA TYR A 20 6.90 6.04 0.29
C TYR A 20 7.46 4.72 -0.23
N GLY A 21 6.73 4.07 -1.15
CA GLY A 21 7.14 2.83 -1.79
C GLY A 21 8.47 2.99 -2.52
N VAL A 22 8.62 4.04 -3.32
CA VAL A 22 9.86 4.34 -4.07
C VAL A 22 11.02 4.59 -3.12
N VAL A 23 10.83 5.42 -2.09
CA VAL A 23 11.89 5.76 -1.11
C VAL A 23 12.30 4.54 -0.27
N LYS A 24 11.38 3.62 -0.01
CA LYS A 24 11.60 2.45 0.86
C LYS A 24 11.72 1.13 0.09
N GLN A 25 11.85 1.16 -1.24
CA GLN A 25 11.77 -0.04 -2.07
C GLN A 25 12.75 -1.13 -1.63
N GLU A 26 14.03 -0.80 -1.41
CA GLU A 26 15.05 -1.75 -0.97
C GLU A 26 14.66 -2.46 0.34
N TRP A 27 14.10 -1.71 1.29
CA TRP A 27 13.63 -2.28 2.56
C TRP A 27 12.38 -3.13 2.37
N LEU A 28 11.42 -2.67 1.55
CA LEU A 28 10.19 -3.39 1.25
C LEU A 28 10.48 -4.74 0.56
N GLU A 29 11.45 -4.78 -0.34
CA GLU A 29 11.87 -6.01 -1.05
C GLU A 29 12.47 -7.07 -0.13
N THR A 30 12.85 -6.72 1.10
CA THR A 30 13.30 -7.73 2.08
C THR A 30 12.18 -8.65 2.59
N PHE A 31 10.91 -8.25 2.41
CA PHE A 31 9.74 -9.03 2.84
C PHE A 31 8.54 -8.96 1.89
N LEU A 32 8.63 -8.26 0.75
CA LEU A 32 7.62 -8.20 -0.29
C LEU A 32 8.19 -8.57 -1.65
N ASP A 33 7.52 -9.49 -2.33
CA ASP A 33 7.77 -9.73 -3.75
C ASP A 33 7.18 -8.58 -4.57
N LEU A 34 8.05 -7.81 -5.21
CA LEU A 34 7.69 -6.69 -6.10
C LEU A 34 8.19 -6.95 -7.53
N PRO A 35 7.71 -7.99 -8.22
CA PRO A 35 8.23 -8.37 -9.55
C PRO A 35 8.05 -7.28 -10.62
N ASN A 36 7.12 -6.34 -10.40
CA ASN A 36 6.87 -5.19 -11.28
C ASN A 36 7.22 -3.85 -10.61
N GLY A 37 7.97 -3.86 -9.51
CA GLY A 37 8.29 -2.68 -8.72
C GLY A 37 7.10 -2.11 -7.95
N ILE A 38 7.21 -0.84 -7.56
CA ILE A 38 6.19 -0.11 -6.80
C ILE A 38 5.02 0.25 -7.72
N PRO A 39 3.78 -0.11 -7.36
CA PRO A 39 2.60 0.28 -8.14
C PRO A 39 2.36 1.79 -8.05
N SER A 40 1.91 2.40 -9.15
CA SER A 40 1.50 3.80 -9.16
C SER A 40 0.29 4.07 -8.26
N HIS A 41 0.11 5.33 -7.85
CA HIS A 41 -1.07 5.77 -7.10
C HIS A 41 -2.39 5.38 -7.78
N ASP A 42 -2.48 5.51 -9.11
CA ASP A 42 -3.65 5.05 -9.89
C ASP A 42 -3.93 3.56 -9.72
N THR A 43 -2.87 2.74 -9.66
CA THR A 43 -3.01 1.29 -9.48
C THR A 43 -3.45 0.95 -8.06
N LEU A 44 -2.92 1.65 -7.06
CA LEU A 44 -3.33 1.52 -5.67
C LEU A 44 -4.80 1.92 -5.50
N GLU A 45 -5.18 3.11 -5.95
CA GLU A 45 -6.56 3.61 -5.87
C GLU A 45 -7.53 2.65 -6.57
N ARG A 46 -7.18 2.19 -7.78
CA ARG A 46 -8.02 1.26 -8.56
C ARG A 46 -8.28 -0.06 -7.83
N VAL A 47 -7.31 -0.57 -7.07
CA VAL A 47 -7.46 -1.79 -6.26
C VAL A 47 -8.34 -1.51 -5.06
N PHE A 48 -8.04 -0.45 -4.29
CA PHE A 48 -8.76 -0.14 -3.06
C PHE A 48 -10.22 0.24 -3.31
N THR A 49 -10.53 0.93 -4.42
CA THR A 49 -11.90 1.24 -4.83
C THR A 49 -12.72 -0.02 -5.18
N ARG A 50 -12.07 -1.15 -5.49
CA ARG A 50 -12.75 -2.44 -5.72
C ARG A 50 -12.90 -3.28 -4.44
N LEU A 51 -12.20 -2.94 -3.37
CA LEU A 51 -12.31 -3.64 -2.09
C LEU A 51 -13.59 -3.19 -1.38
N ARG A 52 -14.29 -4.14 -0.74
CA ARG A 52 -15.37 -3.80 0.19
C ARG A 52 -14.76 -3.32 1.50
N PRO A 53 -14.93 -2.05 1.90
CA PRO A 53 -14.26 -1.49 3.09
C PRO A 53 -14.59 -2.27 4.37
N GLU A 54 -15.84 -2.70 4.54
CA GLU A 54 -16.31 -3.41 5.74
C GLU A 54 -15.66 -4.79 5.85
N ALA A 55 -15.53 -5.49 4.71
CA ALA A 55 -14.89 -6.79 4.66
C ALA A 55 -13.39 -6.68 4.95
N LEU A 56 -12.74 -5.59 4.49
CA LEU A 56 -11.35 -5.32 4.81
C LEU A 56 -11.20 -5.06 6.31
N GLN A 57 -11.99 -4.14 6.88
CA GLN A 57 -11.94 -3.79 8.29
C GLN A 57 -12.16 -5.01 9.22
N GLN A 58 -13.11 -5.88 8.91
CA GLN A 58 -13.35 -7.11 9.68
C GLN A 58 -12.14 -8.04 9.72
N ARG A 59 -11.28 -8.03 8.70
CA ARG A 59 -10.07 -8.88 8.68
C ARG A 59 -8.91 -8.30 9.50
N PHE A 60 -8.98 -7.02 9.88
CA PHE A 60 -7.97 -6.37 10.72
C PHE A 60 -8.36 -6.19 12.19
N LEU A 61 -9.65 -6.34 12.54
CA LEU A 61 -10.17 -6.14 13.90
C LEU A 61 -10.40 -7.43 14.71
N ASN A 62 -9.94 -8.59 14.24
CA ASN A 62 -10.12 -9.89 14.90
C ASN A 62 -8.81 -10.49 15.41
#